data_AF-A0A8T6NIH3-F1
#
_entry.id   AF-A0A8T6NIH3-F1
#
_cell.length_a   1.000
_cell.length_b   1.000
_cell.length_c   1.000
_cell.angle_alpha   90.00
_cell.angle_beta   90.00
_cell.angle_gamma   90.00
#
_symmetry.space_group_name_H-M   'P 1'
#
loop_
_entity.id
_entity.type
_entity.pdbx_description
1 polymer ?
#
loop_
_entity_poly.entity_id
_entity_poly.type
_entity_poly.pdbx_seq_one_letter_code
_entity_poly.pdbx_strand_id
1 'polypeptide(L)'
;MLSIVDGRSEIFWISILLFAFNSIWFVTRGEILRELRSSAEKSKRRQEVNDLEVRGVQQGVHMPAVERHKASSDSTSIGEAYVEEVRHYPVLAIVVIIITSAALSLYSLIRGPEPLLVMAIGVFLATIITLEADRSRRIEVRIASTLGSEITHSFAVVGVCCAVVLGHMSPSSSVTDLTDFGMAIAVVLVLGAARLASGERGFDSRRSLINWVVFPLVATRLAGFVVIGSLPAPLSVDPFDGSLVTWTFPFVLLEVVLLLSIVMDVVLDRKASRTGVSEVGFACAVVLLSWGPAGIIAVIRGIVSSVRGGRGSEAGVIALFLPISLISLESVLPVAGPLSETAILVELALFTLILFMGVLIDLDSWSVSSVQNSHILVGVSSFYILSVEVGVIVLICISTLAWSQGITRLRRGLRITGLIDFSLAAVIGIMVWLSTMSSSWLLALTTFLSAELAVVLWLSQRSMKQIEID
;
A
#
# COMPACT_ATOMS: atom_id res chain seq x y z
N MET A 1 2.92 -10.16 51.98
CA MET A 1 2.88 -9.15 50.90
C MET A 1 2.86 -9.76 49.49
N LEU A 2 3.35 -11.00 49.27
CA LEU A 2 3.18 -11.69 47.97
C LEU A 2 1.73 -12.10 47.64
N SER A 3 0.91 -12.54 48.61
CA SER A 3 -0.45 -13.06 48.32
C SER A 3 -1.48 -12.00 47.90
N ILE A 4 -1.24 -10.71 48.20
CA ILE A 4 -2.12 -9.60 47.77
C ILE A 4 -1.87 -9.21 46.32
N VAL A 5 -0.66 -9.45 45.81
CA VAL A 5 -0.30 -9.18 44.40
C VAL A 5 -0.88 -10.26 43.49
N ASP A 6 -0.79 -11.53 43.89
CA ASP A 6 -1.39 -12.67 43.16
C ASP A 6 -2.93 -12.59 43.10
N GLY A 7 -3.60 -12.20 44.18
CA GLY A 7 -5.07 -12.05 44.16
C GLY A 7 -5.55 -11.00 43.16
N ARG A 8 -4.74 -9.97 42.89
CA ARG A 8 -5.11 -8.86 42.00
C ARG A 8 -4.97 -9.22 40.52
N SER A 9 -4.00 -10.07 40.16
CA SER A 9 -3.88 -10.60 38.79
C SER A 9 -5.01 -11.57 38.46
N GLU A 10 -5.39 -12.45 39.40
CA GLU A 10 -6.50 -13.39 39.20
C GLU A 10 -7.84 -12.66 38.99
N ILE A 11 -8.14 -11.65 39.83
CA ILE A 11 -9.36 -10.84 39.69
C ILE A 11 -9.40 -10.09 38.34
N PHE A 12 -8.25 -9.62 37.86
CA PHE A 12 -8.14 -8.96 36.57
C PHE A 12 -8.49 -9.89 35.41
N TRP A 13 -7.90 -11.10 35.38
CA TRP A 13 -8.20 -12.10 34.34
C TRP A 13 -9.64 -12.60 34.38
N ILE A 14 -10.20 -12.80 35.58
CA ILE A 14 -11.62 -13.17 35.75
C ILE A 14 -12.53 -12.07 35.22
N SER A 15 -12.19 -10.79 35.47
CA SER A 15 -12.96 -9.65 34.96
C SER A 15 -12.95 -9.58 33.43
N ILE A 16 -11.80 -9.84 32.80
CA ILE A 16 -11.68 -9.93 31.34
C ILE A 16 -12.56 -11.06 30.79
N LEU A 17 -12.51 -12.24 31.42
CA LEU A 17 -13.29 -13.40 30.99
C LEU A 17 -14.79 -13.15 31.11
N LEU A 18 -15.24 -12.57 32.23
CA LEU A 18 -16.63 -12.18 32.45
C LEU A 18 -17.09 -11.12 31.44
N PHE A 19 -16.24 -10.13 31.14
CA PHE A 19 -16.52 -9.13 30.12
C PHE A 19 -16.67 -9.78 28.73
N ALA A 20 -15.77 -10.68 28.35
CA ALA A 20 -15.82 -11.37 27.08
C ALA A 20 -17.10 -12.22 26.94
N PHE A 21 -17.44 -12.99 27.98
CA PHE A 21 -18.65 -13.81 27.99
C PHE A 21 -19.92 -12.97 27.88
N ASN A 22 -20.04 -11.91 28.68
CA ASN A 22 -21.18 -11.00 28.65
C ASN A 22 -21.30 -10.27 27.32
N SER A 23 -20.18 -9.88 26.72
CA SER A 23 -20.15 -9.20 25.42
C SER A 23 -20.60 -10.14 24.29
N ILE A 24 -20.15 -11.39 24.27
CA ILE A 24 -20.61 -12.40 23.30
C ILE A 24 -22.11 -12.63 23.46
N TRP A 25 -22.59 -12.80 24.70
CA TRP A 25 -24.03 -12.94 24.97
C TRP A 25 -24.82 -11.72 24.49
N PHE A 26 -24.34 -10.51 24.77
CA PHE A 26 -25.01 -9.28 24.38
C PHE A 26 -25.06 -9.09 22.87
N VAL A 27 -23.96 -9.35 22.15
CA VAL A 27 -23.93 -9.29 20.68
C VAL A 27 -24.88 -10.34 20.10
N THR A 28 -24.88 -11.58 20.62
CA THR A 28 -25.80 -12.64 20.13
C THR A 28 -27.28 -12.36 20.34
N ARG A 29 -27.67 -11.77 21.47
CA ARG A 29 -29.10 -11.54 21.79
C ARG A 29 -29.60 -10.16 21.37
N GLY A 30 -28.78 -9.12 21.50
CA GLY A 30 -29.18 -7.75 21.22
C GLY A 30 -29.40 -7.47 19.73
N GLU A 31 -28.80 -8.28 18.86
CA GLU A 31 -28.82 -8.05 17.42
C GLU A 31 -30.06 -8.62 16.72
N ILE A 32 -30.73 -9.60 17.35
CA ILE A 32 -31.88 -10.35 16.80
C ILE A 32 -33.01 -9.42 16.31
N LEU A 33 -33.31 -8.33 17.03
CA LEU A 33 -34.37 -7.39 16.62
C LEU A 33 -34.02 -6.61 15.35
N ARG A 34 -32.74 -6.26 15.17
CA ARG A 34 -32.27 -5.55 13.96
C ARG A 34 -32.15 -6.52 12.78
N GLU A 35 -31.76 -7.77 13.05
CA GLU A 35 -31.77 -8.85 12.07
C GLU A 35 -33.18 -9.06 11.50
N LEU A 36 -34.20 -9.19 12.37
CA LEU A 36 -35.59 -9.31 11.95
C LEU A 36 -36.04 -8.13 11.09
N ARG A 37 -35.67 -6.90 11.46
CA ARG A 37 -35.98 -5.70 10.67
C ARG A 37 -35.32 -5.72 9.29
N SER A 38 -34.04 -6.10 9.21
CA SER A 38 -33.30 -6.17 7.94
C SER A 38 -33.83 -7.28 7.01
N SER A 39 -34.21 -8.43 7.58
CA SER A 39 -34.82 -9.54 6.83
C SER A 39 -36.23 -9.21 6.35
N ALA A 40 -37.01 -8.46 7.15
CA ALA A 40 -38.31 -7.93 6.76
C ALA A 40 -38.18 -6.90 5.64
N GLU A 41 -37.17 -6.04 5.67
CA GLU A 41 -36.90 -5.07 4.60
C GLU A 41 -36.45 -5.75 3.29
N LYS A 42 -35.55 -6.75 3.37
CA LYS A 42 -35.13 -7.53 2.20
C LYS A 42 -36.28 -8.31 1.58
N SER A 43 -37.13 -8.96 2.40
CA SER A 43 -38.32 -9.67 1.90
C SER A 43 -39.34 -8.73 1.29
N LYS A 44 -39.54 -7.53 1.86
CA LYS A 44 -40.38 -6.48 1.27
C LYS A 44 -39.86 -6.06 -0.12
N ARG A 45 -38.56 -5.77 -0.27
CA ARG A 45 -37.96 -5.39 -1.57
C ARG A 45 -38.02 -6.52 -2.59
N ARG A 46 -37.83 -7.78 -2.17
CA ARG A 46 -38.03 -8.96 -3.05
C ARG A 46 -39.48 -9.03 -3.56
N GLN A 47 -40.44 -8.75 -2.70
CA GLN A 47 -41.85 -8.73 -3.08
C GLN A 47 -42.17 -7.56 -4.03
N GLU A 48 -41.62 -6.36 -3.78
CA GLU A 48 -41.75 -5.21 -4.69
C GLU A 48 -41.20 -5.52 -6.10
N VAL A 49 -40.04 -6.18 -6.20
CA VAL A 49 -39.44 -6.60 -7.48
C VAL A 49 -40.31 -7.65 -8.18
N ASN A 50 -40.75 -8.68 -7.46
CA ASN A 50 -41.63 -9.71 -8.01
C ASN A 50 -42.98 -9.12 -8.49
N ASP A 51 -43.57 -8.19 -7.73
CA ASP A 51 -44.83 -7.52 -8.11
C ASP A 51 -44.66 -6.64 -9.35
N LEU A 52 -43.49 -6.01 -9.53
CA LEU A 52 -43.16 -5.21 -10.72
C LEU A 52 -42.91 -6.08 -11.96
N GLU A 53 -42.28 -7.25 -11.78
CA GLU A 53 -42.08 -8.24 -12.84
C GLU A 53 -43.42 -8.82 -13.31
N VAL A 54 -44.33 -9.14 -12.38
CA VAL A 54 -45.69 -9.61 -12.67
C VAL A 54 -46.55 -8.54 -13.36
N ARG A 55 -46.35 -7.25 -13.05
CA ARG A 55 -47.10 -6.14 -13.67
C ARG A 55 -46.55 -5.68 -15.03
N GLY A 56 -45.41 -6.19 -15.48
CA GLY A 56 -44.83 -5.85 -16.78
C GLY A 56 -44.39 -4.39 -16.94
N VAL A 57 -44.21 -3.64 -15.84
CA VAL A 57 -43.85 -2.22 -15.87
C VAL A 57 -42.33 -2.06 -15.74
N GLN A 58 -41.63 -2.03 -16.87
CA GLN A 58 -40.16 -1.86 -16.93
C GLN A 58 -39.67 -0.43 -16.64
N GLN A 59 -40.52 0.53 -16.29
CA GLN A 59 -40.17 1.96 -16.31
C GLN A 59 -40.41 2.76 -15.03
N GLY A 60 -40.61 2.09 -13.88
CA GLY A 60 -41.15 2.74 -12.68
C GLY A 60 -40.28 2.78 -11.44
N VAL A 61 -38.95 2.59 -11.50
CA VAL A 61 -38.12 2.72 -10.29
C VAL A 61 -37.69 4.17 -10.12
N HIS A 62 -38.17 4.84 -9.07
CA HIS A 62 -37.64 6.14 -8.66
C HIS A 62 -36.23 5.90 -8.10
N MET A 63 -35.22 6.21 -8.91
CA MET A 63 -33.82 5.87 -8.71
C MET A 63 -32.97 7.14 -8.52
N PRO A 64 -32.20 7.32 -7.42
CA PRO A 64 -31.22 8.40 -7.29
C PRO A 64 -30.10 8.32 -8.35
N ALA A 65 -29.57 9.47 -8.77
CA ALA A 65 -28.68 9.63 -9.94
C ALA A 65 -27.40 8.75 -10.01
N VAL A 66 -27.06 8.03 -8.94
CA VAL A 66 -25.90 7.13 -8.85
C VAL A 66 -26.09 5.86 -9.71
N GLU A 67 -27.33 5.49 -10.06
CA GLU A 67 -27.67 4.22 -10.72
C GLU A 67 -27.40 4.17 -12.23
N ARG A 68 -27.22 5.31 -12.94
CA ARG A 68 -26.91 5.27 -14.38
C ARG A 68 -25.47 4.86 -14.68
N HIS A 69 -24.52 5.18 -13.79
CA HIS A 69 -23.09 5.01 -14.09
C HIS A 69 -22.51 3.65 -13.72
N LYS A 70 -23.19 2.87 -12.86
CA LYS A 70 -22.70 1.55 -12.42
C LYS A 70 -23.40 0.37 -13.11
N ALA A 71 -24.51 0.63 -13.79
CA ALA A 71 -25.34 -0.37 -14.47
C ALA A 71 -24.85 -0.76 -15.89
N SER A 72 -23.73 -0.21 -16.38
CA SER A 72 -23.27 -0.45 -17.75
C SER A 72 -22.36 -1.67 -17.94
N SER A 73 -22.16 -2.54 -16.93
CA SER A 73 -21.20 -3.65 -17.09
C SER A 73 -21.62 -5.07 -16.71
N ASP A 74 -22.81 -5.34 -16.14
CA ASP A 74 -23.23 -6.73 -15.93
C ASP A 74 -24.76 -6.86 -16.01
N SER A 75 -25.21 -7.67 -16.97
CA SER A 75 -26.61 -7.92 -17.32
C SER A 75 -27.23 -9.03 -16.46
N THR A 76 -27.10 -8.93 -15.14
CA THR A 76 -27.91 -9.70 -14.18
C THR A 76 -28.90 -8.76 -13.52
N SER A 77 -30.13 -9.22 -13.38
CA SER A 77 -31.34 -8.40 -13.33
C SER A 77 -31.25 -7.19 -12.38
N ILE A 78 -31.67 -6.02 -12.87
CA ILE A 78 -31.70 -4.76 -12.11
C ILE A 78 -32.47 -4.92 -10.78
N GLY A 79 -33.46 -5.83 -10.74
CA GLY A 79 -34.21 -6.20 -9.54
C GLY A 79 -33.38 -6.94 -8.48
N GLU A 80 -32.48 -7.85 -8.87
CA GLU A 80 -31.59 -8.54 -7.94
C GLU A 80 -30.59 -7.56 -7.29
N ALA A 81 -30.07 -6.58 -8.05
CA ALA A 81 -29.18 -5.56 -7.51
C ALA A 81 -29.86 -4.67 -6.44
N TYR A 82 -31.13 -4.31 -6.64
CA TYR A 82 -31.94 -3.54 -5.68
C TYR A 82 -32.24 -4.32 -4.38
N VAL A 83 -32.42 -5.64 -4.49
CA VAL A 83 -32.60 -6.54 -3.35
C VAL A 83 -31.28 -6.79 -2.60
N GLU A 84 -30.16 -6.86 -3.33
CA GLU A 84 -28.82 -7.07 -2.75
C GLU A 84 -28.22 -5.81 -2.08
N GLU A 85 -28.79 -4.63 -2.32
CA GLU A 85 -28.33 -3.37 -1.72
C GLU A 85 -28.64 -3.28 -0.21
N VAL A 86 -29.57 -4.08 0.30
CA VAL A 86 -29.85 -4.13 1.75
C VAL A 86 -28.62 -4.65 2.46
N ARG A 87 -27.91 -3.76 3.16
CA ARG A 87 -26.73 -4.08 3.97
C ARG A 87 -27.08 -4.12 5.44
N HIS A 88 -26.60 -5.15 6.12
CA HIS A 88 -26.66 -5.23 7.58
C HIS A 88 -25.48 -4.45 8.18
N TYR A 89 -25.78 -3.55 9.11
CA TYR A 89 -24.79 -2.85 9.91
C TYR A 89 -24.78 -3.46 11.31
N PRO A 90 -23.77 -4.28 11.64
CA PRO A 90 -23.69 -4.93 12.94
C PRO A 90 -23.18 -3.96 14.01
N VAL A 91 -24.02 -2.96 14.34
CA VAL A 91 -23.64 -1.83 15.20
C VAL A 91 -23.23 -2.31 16.58
N LEU A 92 -23.88 -3.34 17.14
CA LEU A 92 -23.53 -3.86 18.46
C LEU A 92 -22.13 -4.47 18.46
N ALA A 93 -21.81 -5.30 17.46
CA ALA A 93 -20.46 -5.83 17.28
C ALA A 93 -19.44 -4.71 17.09
N ILE A 94 -19.73 -3.70 16.26
CA ILE A 94 -18.83 -2.55 16.05
C ILE A 94 -18.57 -1.80 17.36
N VAL A 95 -19.61 -1.51 18.15
CA VAL A 95 -19.48 -0.80 19.43
C VAL A 95 -18.63 -1.61 20.42
N VAL A 96 -18.87 -2.92 20.54
CA VAL A 96 -18.07 -3.79 21.41
C VAL A 96 -16.60 -3.82 20.96
N ILE A 97 -16.34 -3.94 19.66
CA ILE A 97 -14.98 -3.90 19.09
C ILE A 97 -14.31 -2.58 19.43
N ILE A 98 -14.97 -1.43 19.18
CA ILE A 98 -14.41 -0.11 19.46
C ILE A 98 -14.09 0.07 20.94
N ILE A 99 -15.03 -0.27 21.84
CA ILE A 99 -14.83 -0.14 23.29
C ILE A 99 -13.67 -1.02 23.75
N THR A 100 -13.61 -2.27 23.29
CA THR A 100 -12.56 -3.22 23.68
C THR A 100 -11.20 -2.76 23.16
N SER A 101 -11.11 -2.34 21.90
CA SER A 101 -9.88 -1.81 21.32
C SER A 101 -9.44 -0.49 21.96
N ALA A 102 -10.37 0.42 22.29
CA ALA A 102 -10.05 1.66 22.99
C ALA A 102 -9.55 1.39 24.41
N ALA A 103 -10.18 0.46 25.14
CA ALA A 103 -9.73 0.04 26.46
C ALA A 103 -8.33 -0.59 26.42
N LEU A 104 -8.06 -1.46 25.44
CA LEU A 104 -6.72 -2.01 25.22
C LEU A 104 -5.71 -0.91 24.93
N SER A 105 -6.04 0.01 24.02
CA SER A 105 -5.13 1.10 23.63
C SER A 105 -4.79 2.02 24.81
N LEU A 106 -5.78 2.33 25.65
CA LEU A 106 -5.58 3.14 26.86
C LEU A 106 -4.77 2.39 27.92
N TYR A 107 -5.02 1.09 28.09
CA TYR A 107 -4.25 0.25 29.00
C TYR A 107 -2.79 0.17 28.59
N SER A 108 -2.54 -0.08 27.30
CA SER A 108 -1.20 -0.12 26.71
C SER A 108 -0.48 1.22 26.87
N LEU A 109 -1.18 2.35 26.69
CA LEU A 109 -0.59 3.67 26.90
C LEU A 109 -0.12 3.91 28.35
N ILE A 110 -0.91 3.47 29.33
CA ILE A 110 -0.63 3.73 30.75
C ILE A 110 0.46 2.80 31.29
N ARG A 111 0.40 1.51 30.95
CA ARG A 111 1.24 0.47 31.55
C ARG A 111 2.42 0.06 30.67
N GLY A 112 2.27 0.23 29.37
CA GLY A 112 3.22 -0.17 28.34
C GLY A 112 2.80 -1.39 27.53
N PRO A 113 3.69 -1.84 26.62
CA PRO A 113 3.46 -3.00 25.76
C PRO A 113 3.18 -4.27 26.57
N GLU A 114 2.02 -4.90 26.35
CA GLU A 114 1.59 -6.12 27.06
C GLU A 114 1.13 -7.18 26.04
N PRO A 115 2.06 -8.01 25.52
CA PRO A 115 1.82 -8.88 24.37
C PRO A 115 0.71 -9.92 24.58
N LEU A 116 0.61 -10.47 25.80
CA LEU A 116 -0.40 -11.47 26.15
C LEU A 116 -1.82 -10.88 26.12
N LEU A 117 -1.96 -9.62 26.54
CA LEU A 117 -3.24 -8.93 26.53
C LEU A 117 -3.69 -8.63 25.10
N VAL A 118 -2.76 -8.21 24.23
CA VAL A 118 -3.01 -8.02 22.79
C VAL A 118 -3.50 -9.32 22.16
N MET A 119 -2.85 -10.45 22.46
CA MET A 119 -3.26 -11.77 21.97
C MET A 119 -4.65 -12.16 22.48
N ALA A 120 -4.91 -12.08 23.78
CA ALA A 120 -6.18 -12.48 24.38
C ALA A 120 -7.36 -11.69 23.81
N ILE A 121 -7.20 -10.36 23.68
CA ILE A 121 -8.21 -9.50 23.06
C ILE A 121 -8.33 -9.78 21.57
N GLY A 122 -7.22 -10.05 20.88
CA GLY A 122 -7.24 -10.45 19.47
C GLY A 122 -8.06 -11.71 19.21
N VAL A 123 -7.90 -12.74 20.04
CA VAL A 123 -8.72 -13.96 19.98
C VAL A 123 -10.19 -13.64 20.21
N PHE A 124 -10.50 -12.82 21.22
CA PHE A 124 -11.87 -12.37 21.48
C PHE A 124 -12.48 -11.63 20.27
N LEU A 125 -11.76 -10.68 19.68
CA LEU A 125 -12.21 -9.97 18.47
C LEU A 125 -12.44 -10.93 17.30
N ALA A 126 -11.58 -11.93 17.12
CA ALA A 126 -11.75 -12.97 16.10
C ALA A 126 -13.03 -13.77 16.33
N THR A 127 -13.36 -14.14 17.57
CA THR A 127 -14.62 -14.85 17.88
C THR A 127 -15.83 -14.01 17.48
N ILE A 128 -15.84 -12.70 17.79
CA ILE A 128 -16.93 -11.79 17.39
C ILE A 128 -17.07 -11.78 15.86
N ILE A 129 -15.97 -11.63 15.11
CA ILE A 129 -16.02 -11.62 13.65
C ILE A 129 -16.57 -12.93 13.09
N THR A 130 -16.15 -14.08 13.62
CA THR A 130 -16.68 -15.38 13.17
C THR A 130 -18.18 -15.52 13.44
N LEU A 131 -18.65 -15.09 14.62
CA LEU A 131 -20.07 -15.14 14.97
C LEU A 131 -20.91 -14.25 14.05
N GLU A 132 -20.45 -13.02 13.79
CA GLU A 132 -21.13 -12.10 12.89
C GLU A 132 -21.19 -12.62 11.45
N ALA A 133 -20.09 -13.22 10.97
CA ALA A 133 -20.05 -13.79 9.64
C ALA A 133 -20.92 -15.05 9.51
N ASP A 134 -21.03 -15.88 10.54
CA ASP A 134 -22.00 -16.98 10.58
C ASP A 134 -23.45 -16.50 10.59
N ARG A 135 -23.74 -15.38 11.29
CA ARG A 135 -25.10 -14.82 11.31
C ARG A 135 -25.48 -14.20 9.97
N SER A 136 -24.61 -13.39 9.38
CA SER A 136 -24.88 -12.78 8.06
C SER A 136 -25.18 -13.84 6.99
N ARG A 137 -24.51 -15.00 7.04
CA ARG A 137 -24.83 -16.15 6.18
C ARG A 137 -26.24 -16.69 6.39
N ARG A 138 -26.70 -16.84 7.64
CA ARG A 138 -28.06 -17.33 7.94
C ARG A 138 -29.15 -16.40 7.42
N ILE A 139 -28.86 -15.09 7.36
CA ILE A 139 -29.83 -14.05 6.97
C ILE A 139 -29.72 -13.74 5.46
N GLU A 140 -28.74 -14.31 4.76
CA GLU A 140 -28.39 -14.03 3.35
C GLU A 140 -28.18 -12.52 3.06
N VAL A 141 -27.83 -11.72 4.07
CA VAL A 141 -27.63 -10.27 3.92
C VAL A 141 -26.14 -9.97 4.01
N ARG A 142 -25.63 -9.16 3.06
CA ARG A 142 -24.23 -8.74 3.08
C ARG A 142 -23.98 -7.71 4.18
N ILE A 143 -22.89 -7.88 4.91
CA ILE A 143 -22.44 -6.90 5.91
C ILE A 143 -21.93 -5.64 5.20
N ALA A 144 -22.08 -4.48 5.85
CA ALA A 144 -21.49 -3.23 5.38
C ALA A 144 -19.97 -3.35 5.17
N SER A 145 -19.48 -2.78 4.07
CA SER A 145 -18.07 -2.89 3.69
C SER A 145 -17.34 -1.56 3.75
N THR A 146 -16.13 -1.55 4.31
CA THR A 146 -15.18 -0.45 4.31
C THR A 146 -13.95 -0.87 3.51
N LEU A 147 -13.57 -0.11 2.48
CA LEU A 147 -12.42 -0.41 1.60
C LEU A 147 -12.42 -1.87 1.03
N GLY A 148 -13.61 -2.40 0.73
CA GLY A 148 -13.80 -3.75 0.18
C GLY A 148 -13.76 -4.90 1.19
N SER A 149 -13.52 -4.63 2.47
CA SER A 149 -13.60 -5.60 3.56
C SER A 149 -14.79 -5.30 4.45
N GLU A 150 -15.18 -6.25 5.31
CA GLU A 150 -16.25 -6.00 6.28
C GLU A 150 -15.83 -4.98 7.31
N ILE A 151 -16.80 -4.16 7.71
CA ILE A 151 -16.61 -3.07 8.67
C ILE A 151 -16.07 -3.59 10.01
N THR A 152 -16.57 -4.72 10.51
CA THR A 152 -16.16 -5.33 11.79
C THR A 152 -14.69 -5.75 11.79
N HIS A 153 -14.24 -6.44 10.72
CA HIS A 153 -12.84 -6.81 10.53
C HIS A 153 -11.92 -5.59 10.46
N SER A 154 -12.34 -4.58 9.68
CA SER A 154 -11.57 -3.34 9.50
C SER A 154 -11.35 -2.61 10.84
N PHE A 155 -12.41 -2.43 11.64
CA PHE A 155 -12.31 -1.80 12.96
C PHE A 155 -11.47 -2.62 13.94
N ALA A 156 -11.56 -3.95 13.92
CA ALA A 156 -10.77 -4.80 14.79
C ALA A 156 -9.27 -4.68 14.49
N VAL A 157 -8.88 -4.72 13.20
CA VAL A 157 -7.48 -4.57 12.80
C VAL A 157 -6.93 -3.20 13.17
N VAL A 158 -7.67 -2.12 12.86
CA VAL A 158 -7.27 -0.75 13.23
C VAL A 158 -7.13 -0.60 14.75
N GLY A 159 -8.06 -1.18 15.52
CA GLY A 159 -8.03 -1.13 16.97
C GLY A 159 -6.80 -1.81 17.59
N VAL A 160 -6.42 -2.99 17.08
CA VAL A 160 -5.21 -3.70 17.51
C VAL A 160 -3.95 -2.93 17.13
N CYS A 161 -3.89 -2.39 15.91
CA CYS A 161 -2.78 -1.57 15.44
C CYS A 161 -2.61 -0.30 16.30
N CYS A 162 -3.70 0.39 16.61
CA CYS A 162 -3.70 1.57 17.49
C CYS A 162 -3.16 1.24 18.88
N ALA A 163 -3.53 0.09 19.44
CA ALA A 163 -3.05 -0.34 20.74
C ALA A 163 -1.53 -0.52 20.79
N VAL A 164 -0.92 -1.07 19.74
CA VAL A 164 0.54 -1.18 19.64
C VAL A 164 1.19 0.19 19.61
N VAL A 165 0.73 1.09 18.73
CA VAL A 165 1.30 2.45 18.63
C VAL A 165 1.24 3.16 19.98
N LEU A 166 0.07 3.15 20.65
CA LEU A 166 -0.08 3.80 21.94
C LEU A 166 0.70 3.08 23.06
N GLY A 167 0.84 1.76 23.01
CA GLY A 167 1.68 1.01 23.94
C GLY A 167 3.13 1.46 23.91
N HIS A 168 3.65 1.67 22.70
CA HIS A 168 4.99 2.20 22.45
C HIS A 168 5.12 3.71 22.68
N MET A 169 4.04 4.42 23.03
CA MET A 169 4.13 5.79 23.53
C MET A 169 4.32 5.85 25.05
N SER A 170 4.20 4.72 25.76
CA SER A 170 4.38 4.70 27.21
C SER A 170 5.86 4.93 27.57
N PRO A 171 6.16 5.55 28.73
CA PRO A 171 7.53 5.67 29.23
C PRO A 171 8.20 4.33 29.57
N SER A 172 7.42 3.26 29.71
CA SER A 172 7.89 1.91 30.01
C SER A 172 8.27 1.11 28.76
N SER A 173 8.01 1.63 27.56
CA SER A 173 8.30 0.97 26.30
C SER A 173 9.80 0.93 26.00
N SER A 174 10.23 -0.12 25.28
CA SER A 174 11.59 -0.27 24.79
C SER A 174 11.56 -0.50 23.29
N VAL A 175 12.43 0.20 22.55
CA VAL A 175 12.56 0.04 21.10
C VAL A 175 13.01 -1.36 20.71
N THR A 176 13.68 -2.09 21.61
CA THR A 176 14.18 -3.46 21.37
C THR A 176 13.18 -4.56 21.72
N ASP A 177 12.06 -4.21 22.35
CA ASP A 177 11.00 -5.15 22.68
C ASP A 177 9.80 -4.98 21.76
N LEU A 178 9.76 -5.77 20.69
CA LEU A 178 8.69 -5.79 19.68
C LEU A 178 7.75 -6.99 19.88
N THR A 179 7.73 -7.61 21.06
CA THR A 179 6.87 -8.78 21.30
C THR A 179 5.39 -8.48 21.06
N ASP A 180 4.91 -7.30 21.45
CA ASP A 180 3.53 -6.88 21.26
C ASP A 180 3.19 -6.63 19.78
N PHE A 181 4.13 -6.08 19.00
CA PHE A 181 4.01 -5.94 17.56
C PHE A 181 3.98 -7.31 16.86
N GLY A 182 4.83 -8.25 17.29
CA GLY A 182 4.78 -9.64 16.86
C GLY A 182 3.43 -10.30 17.12
N MET A 183 2.87 -10.10 18.32
CA MET A 183 1.53 -10.59 18.66
C MET A 183 0.44 -9.90 17.85
N ALA A 184 0.56 -8.60 17.58
CA ALA A 184 -0.37 -7.88 16.71
C ALA A 184 -0.37 -8.43 15.28
N ILE A 185 0.79 -8.77 14.71
CA ILE A 185 0.89 -9.43 13.41
C ILE A 185 0.15 -10.77 13.42
N ALA A 186 0.36 -11.59 14.45
CA ALA A 186 -0.35 -12.86 14.61
C ALA A 186 -1.87 -12.66 14.75
N VAL A 187 -2.31 -11.66 15.51
CA VAL A 187 -3.72 -11.32 15.67
C VAL A 187 -4.33 -10.85 14.35
N VAL A 188 -3.66 -9.97 13.59
CA VAL A 188 -4.13 -9.52 12.27
C VAL A 188 -4.29 -10.70 11.31
N LEU A 189 -3.35 -11.65 11.32
CA LEU A 189 -3.47 -12.91 10.59
C LEU A 189 -4.68 -13.73 11.03
N VAL A 190 -4.90 -13.90 12.33
CA VAL A 190 -6.06 -14.64 12.87
C VAL A 190 -7.37 -13.96 12.49
N LEU A 191 -7.46 -12.63 12.58
CA LEU A 191 -8.63 -11.86 12.14
C LEU A 191 -8.88 -12.03 10.64
N GLY A 192 -7.81 -12.07 9.83
CA GLY A 192 -7.87 -12.39 8.40
C GLY A 192 -8.33 -13.82 8.13
N ALA A 193 -7.78 -14.80 8.85
CA ALA A 193 -8.14 -16.21 8.71
C ALA A 193 -9.60 -16.48 9.15
N ALA A 194 -10.03 -15.92 10.28
CA ALA A 194 -11.41 -15.91 10.75
C ALA A 194 -12.35 -15.34 9.68
N ARG A 195 -11.89 -14.29 8.99
CA ARG A 195 -12.64 -13.69 7.89
C ARG A 195 -12.61 -14.55 6.63
N LEU A 196 -11.55 -15.28 6.31
CA LEU A 196 -11.50 -16.19 5.16
C LEU A 196 -12.37 -17.44 5.37
N ALA A 197 -12.34 -18.02 6.57
CA ALA A 197 -13.12 -19.20 6.93
C ALA A 197 -14.64 -18.97 6.87
N SER A 198 -15.06 -17.71 7.02
CA SER A 198 -16.44 -17.36 7.27
C SER A 198 -17.28 -16.95 6.04
N GLY A 199 -16.83 -17.21 4.81
CA GLY A 199 -17.74 -17.11 3.66
C GLY A 199 -17.11 -17.18 2.27
N GLU A 200 -17.92 -17.62 1.31
CA GLU A 200 -17.60 -17.65 -0.11
C GLU A 200 -17.55 -16.26 -0.69
N ARG A 201 -16.43 -15.89 -1.31
CA ARG A 201 -16.26 -14.54 -1.85
C ARG A 201 -15.51 -14.51 -3.16
N GLY A 202 -15.99 -13.62 -4.01
CA GLY A 202 -15.33 -13.18 -5.22
C GLY A 202 -13.94 -12.61 -4.96
N PHE A 203 -13.18 -12.45 -6.04
CA PHE A 203 -11.76 -12.14 -6.00
C PHE A 203 -11.46 -10.81 -5.29
N ASP A 204 -12.34 -9.82 -5.41
CA ASP A 204 -12.16 -8.49 -4.82
C ASP A 204 -12.13 -8.50 -3.29
N SER A 205 -12.96 -9.33 -2.64
CA SER A 205 -12.97 -9.39 -1.18
C SER A 205 -11.74 -10.09 -0.62
N ARG A 206 -11.23 -11.13 -1.31
CA ARG A 206 -9.97 -11.79 -0.93
C ARG A 206 -8.78 -10.84 -1.09
N ARG A 207 -8.79 -10.03 -2.15
CA ARG A 207 -7.76 -9.01 -2.39
C ARG A 207 -7.83 -7.88 -1.36
N SER A 208 -9.03 -7.44 -0.99
CA SER A 208 -9.21 -6.46 0.08
C SER A 208 -8.67 -6.98 1.43
N LEU A 209 -8.82 -8.27 1.73
CA LEU A 209 -8.27 -8.87 2.94
C LEU A 209 -6.74 -8.76 2.99
N ILE A 210 -6.05 -8.99 1.88
CA ILE A 210 -4.59 -8.79 1.79
C ILE A 210 -4.23 -7.33 2.10
N ASN A 211 -4.97 -6.36 1.54
CA ASN A 211 -4.73 -4.95 1.80
C ASN A 211 -4.93 -4.60 3.29
N TRP A 212 -5.92 -5.21 3.96
CA TRP A 212 -6.18 -5.03 5.37
C TRP A 212 -5.18 -5.74 6.30
N VAL A 213 -4.38 -6.69 5.78
CA VAL A 213 -3.21 -7.21 6.50
C VAL A 213 -2.05 -6.24 6.37
N VAL A 214 -1.72 -5.80 5.15
CA VAL A 214 -0.49 -5.05 4.88
C VAL A 214 -0.58 -3.57 5.28
N PHE A 215 -1.62 -2.83 4.85
CA PHE A 215 -1.66 -1.38 5.04
C PHE A 215 -1.72 -0.93 6.51
N PRO A 216 -2.52 -1.57 7.41
CA PRO A 216 -2.53 -1.20 8.82
C PRO A 216 -1.20 -1.47 9.52
N LEU A 217 -0.48 -2.54 9.14
CA LEU A 217 0.85 -2.81 9.67
C LEU A 217 1.87 -1.75 9.25
N VAL A 218 1.84 -1.29 7.99
CA VAL A 218 2.66 -0.15 7.54
C VAL A 218 2.34 1.09 8.37
N ALA A 219 1.05 1.40 8.50
CA ALA A 219 0.60 2.56 9.25
C ALA A 219 1.06 2.50 10.72
N THR A 220 1.01 1.31 11.34
CA THR A 220 1.51 1.08 12.70
C THR A 220 3.01 1.38 12.80
N ARG A 221 3.81 0.81 11.90
CA ARG A 221 5.27 1.01 11.90
C ARG A 221 5.64 2.48 11.67
N LEU A 222 5.02 3.12 10.68
CA LEU A 222 5.26 4.54 10.38
C LEU A 222 4.80 5.45 11.53
N ALA A 223 3.64 5.19 12.13
CA ALA A 223 3.14 5.97 13.25
C ALA A 223 4.04 5.83 14.48
N GLY A 224 4.45 4.61 14.85
CA GLY A 224 5.38 4.40 15.96
C GLY A 224 6.75 5.04 15.73
N PHE A 225 7.26 4.99 14.49
CA PHE A 225 8.49 5.68 14.12
C PHE A 225 8.36 7.21 14.22
N VAL A 226 7.29 7.80 13.69
CA VAL A 226 7.13 9.27 13.62
C VAL A 226 6.83 9.89 14.99
N VAL A 227 6.03 9.23 15.83
CA VAL A 227 5.49 9.86 17.04
C VAL A 227 6.56 10.05 18.12
N ILE A 228 7.37 9.02 18.41
CA ILE A 228 8.44 9.08 19.44
C ILE A 228 9.72 8.32 18.98
N GLY A 229 9.75 7.76 17.76
CA GLY A 229 10.83 6.84 17.36
C GLY A 229 10.77 5.52 18.13
N SER A 230 9.57 5.15 18.59
CA SER A 230 9.37 4.01 19.48
C SER A 230 9.34 2.67 18.75
N LEU A 231 9.05 2.68 17.46
CA LEU A 231 9.27 1.55 16.57
C LEU A 231 10.51 1.79 15.69
N PRO A 232 11.29 0.74 15.38
CA PRO A 232 12.50 0.85 14.60
C PRO A 232 12.22 1.33 13.19
N ALA A 233 13.11 2.21 12.70
CA ALA A 233 13.01 2.84 11.40
C ALA A 233 12.81 1.78 10.28
N PRO A 234 11.98 2.07 9.28
CA PRO A 234 11.91 1.21 8.09
C PRO A 234 13.27 1.20 7.38
N LEU A 235 13.59 0.09 6.68
CA LEU A 235 14.75 -0.08 5.80
C LEU A 235 16.14 -0.18 6.44
N SER A 236 16.30 -0.07 7.76
CA SER A 236 17.63 -0.13 8.41
C SER A 236 17.72 -1.15 9.55
N VAL A 237 16.84 -2.15 9.54
CA VAL A 237 16.72 -3.12 10.63
C VAL A 237 17.49 -4.38 10.30
N ASP A 238 18.38 -4.81 11.19
CA ASP A 238 18.87 -6.19 11.21
C ASP A 238 17.95 -7.06 12.10
N PRO A 239 17.19 -8.03 11.56
CA PRO A 239 16.35 -8.92 12.36
C PRO A 239 17.13 -9.88 13.26
N PHE A 240 18.45 -10.05 13.09
CA PHE A 240 19.25 -11.04 13.83
C PHE A 240 20.15 -10.46 14.93
N ASP A 241 20.19 -9.14 15.09
CA ASP A 241 21.03 -8.46 16.09
C ASP A 241 20.46 -8.51 17.53
N GLY A 242 19.17 -8.84 17.67
CA GLY A 242 18.46 -8.80 18.95
C GLY A 242 18.12 -10.16 19.55
N SER A 243 17.29 -10.14 20.61
CA SER A 243 16.83 -11.37 21.26
C SER A 243 15.87 -12.16 20.36
N LEU A 244 15.91 -13.50 20.47
CA LEU A 244 15.08 -14.38 19.64
C LEU A 244 13.57 -14.07 19.77
N VAL A 245 13.09 -13.82 20.99
CA VAL A 245 11.64 -13.65 21.26
C VAL A 245 11.20 -12.22 21.06
N THR A 246 11.98 -11.24 21.52
CA THR A 246 11.56 -9.84 21.51
C THR A 246 11.85 -9.12 20.21
N TRP A 247 12.78 -9.64 19.40
CA TRP A 247 13.27 -8.94 18.22
C TRP A 247 13.20 -9.81 16.96
N THR A 248 13.91 -10.95 16.94
CA THR A 248 14.00 -11.80 15.74
C THR A 248 12.65 -12.38 15.35
N PHE A 249 11.90 -12.91 16.31
CA PHE A 249 10.60 -13.53 16.04
C PHE A 249 9.59 -12.56 15.40
N PRO A 250 9.35 -11.33 15.93
CA PRO A 250 8.48 -10.35 15.28
C PRO A 250 8.84 -10.05 13.83
N PHE A 251 10.13 -9.85 13.51
CA PHE A 251 10.55 -9.53 12.14
C PHE A 251 10.49 -10.72 11.18
N VAL A 252 10.89 -11.90 11.63
CA VAL A 252 10.77 -13.12 10.81
C VAL A 252 9.29 -13.44 10.56
N LEU A 253 8.44 -13.30 11.57
CA LEU A 253 6.99 -13.47 11.42
C LEU A 253 6.43 -12.47 10.40
N LEU A 254 6.78 -11.18 10.53
CA LEU A 254 6.37 -10.13 9.58
C LEU A 254 6.76 -10.50 8.15
N GLU A 255 8.00 -10.93 7.93
CA GLU A 255 8.50 -11.31 6.61
C GLU A 255 7.72 -12.47 6.01
N VAL A 256 7.44 -13.51 6.81
CA VAL A 256 6.62 -14.66 6.39
C VAL A 256 5.19 -14.23 6.03
N VAL A 257 4.59 -13.32 6.81
CA VAL A 257 3.26 -12.76 6.53
C VAL A 257 3.24 -12.00 5.21
N LEU A 258 4.27 -11.20 4.94
CA LEU A 258 4.40 -10.46 3.69
C LEU A 258 4.55 -11.40 2.49
N LEU A 259 5.40 -12.43 2.60
CA LEU A 259 5.55 -13.45 1.56
C LEU A 259 4.22 -14.17 1.27
N LEU A 260 3.50 -14.58 2.31
CA LEU A 260 2.17 -15.20 2.16
C LEU A 260 1.19 -14.25 1.47
N SER A 261 1.22 -12.96 1.84
CA SER A 261 0.38 -11.92 1.23
C SER A 261 0.65 -11.76 -0.26
N ILE A 262 1.93 -11.77 -0.66
CA ILE A 262 2.34 -11.71 -2.07
C ILE A 262 1.87 -12.96 -2.83
N VAL A 263 2.07 -14.15 -2.26
CA VAL A 263 1.64 -15.42 -2.87
C VAL A 263 0.14 -15.43 -3.10
N MET A 264 -0.65 -15.02 -2.10
CA MET A 264 -2.10 -14.90 -2.24
C MET A 264 -2.48 -13.87 -3.31
N ASP A 265 -1.77 -12.75 -3.38
CA ASP A 265 -2.03 -11.73 -4.39
C ASP A 265 -1.75 -12.23 -5.81
N VAL A 266 -0.67 -12.99 -6.02
CA VAL A 266 -0.35 -13.62 -7.32
C VAL A 266 -1.43 -14.62 -7.75
N VAL A 267 -1.96 -15.40 -6.81
CA VAL A 267 -3.05 -16.34 -7.10
C VAL A 267 -4.31 -15.60 -7.55
N LEU A 268 -4.59 -14.43 -6.96
CA LEU A 268 -5.75 -13.59 -7.29
C LEU A 268 -5.55 -12.80 -8.60
N ASP A 269 -4.32 -12.42 -8.92
CA ASP A 269 -4.00 -11.63 -10.12
C ASP A 269 -4.34 -12.33 -11.44
N ARG A 270 -4.41 -13.67 -11.42
CA ARG A 270 -4.85 -14.47 -12.58
C ARG A 270 -6.30 -14.23 -12.98
N LYS A 271 -7.12 -13.65 -12.11
CA LYS A 271 -8.59 -13.56 -12.28
C LYS A 271 -9.15 -12.15 -12.17
N ALA A 272 -8.50 -11.26 -11.41
CA ALA A 272 -8.85 -9.85 -11.33
C ALA A 272 -7.61 -9.03 -11.02
N SER A 273 -7.06 -8.29 -11.99
CA SER A 273 -5.84 -7.50 -11.81
C SER A 273 -6.07 -6.28 -10.91
N ARG A 274 -5.06 -5.91 -10.10
CA ARG A 274 -5.05 -4.62 -9.36
C ARG A 274 -5.21 -3.43 -10.31
N THR A 275 -5.72 -2.30 -9.81
CA THR A 275 -5.54 -1.01 -10.50
C THR A 275 -4.09 -0.54 -10.35
N GLY A 276 -3.59 0.27 -11.28
CA GLY A 276 -2.19 0.73 -11.26
C GLY A 276 -1.76 1.35 -9.92
N VAL A 277 -2.55 2.28 -9.39
CA VAL A 277 -2.29 2.92 -8.08
C VAL A 277 -2.26 1.90 -6.94
N SER A 278 -3.17 0.92 -6.95
CA SER A 278 -3.22 -0.11 -5.91
C SER A 278 -2.07 -1.11 -5.98
N GLU A 279 -1.45 -1.28 -7.16
CA GLU A 279 -0.23 -2.08 -7.34
C GLU A 279 0.97 -1.36 -6.75
N VAL A 280 1.15 -0.09 -7.11
CA VAL A 280 2.22 0.78 -6.57
C VAL A 280 2.13 0.87 -5.06
N GLY A 281 0.93 1.14 -4.53
CA GLY A 281 0.69 1.24 -3.09
C GLY A 281 1.01 -0.05 -2.34
N PHE A 282 0.67 -1.21 -2.92
CA PHE A 282 0.98 -2.51 -2.32
C PHE A 282 2.49 -2.80 -2.33
N ALA A 283 3.18 -2.58 -3.45
CA ALA A 283 4.63 -2.77 -3.52
C ALA A 283 5.36 -1.86 -2.52
N CYS A 284 5.02 -0.58 -2.47
CA CYS A 284 5.56 0.39 -1.51
C CYS A 284 5.33 -0.06 -0.05
N ALA A 285 4.10 -0.46 0.27
CA ALA A 285 3.72 -0.94 1.59
C ALA A 285 4.55 -2.16 2.02
N VAL A 286 4.75 -3.14 1.13
CA VAL A 286 5.57 -4.32 1.43
C VAL A 286 7.04 -3.93 1.62
N VAL A 287 7.59 -3.05 0.77
CA VAL A 287 8.98 -2.62 0.85
C VAL A 287 9.28 -1.87 2.16
N LEU A 288 8.35 -1.06 2.66
CA LEU A 288 8.49 -0.35 3.94
C LEU A 288 8.42 -1.28 5.17
N LEU A 289 7.76 -2.44 5.06
CA LEU A 289 7.65 -3.42 6.16
C LEU A 289 8.75 -4.48 6.13
N SER A 290 9.09 -4.94 4.93
CA SER A 290 10.08 -5.98 4.69
C SER A 290 11.46 -5.56 5.18
N TRP A 291 12.25 -6.52 5.65
CA TRP A 291 13.69 -6.32 5.84
C TRP A 291 14.52 -6.73 4.61
N GLY A 292 13.89 -7.26 3.55
CA GLY A 292 14.51 -7.32 2.21
C GLY A 292 13.81 -8.29 1.25
N PRO A 293 13.77 -9.61 1.55
CA PRO A 293 13.30 -10.64 0.61
C PRO A 293 11.89 -10.42 0.06
N ALA A 294 10.92 -10.12 0.92
CA ALA A 294 9.54 -9.87 0.54
C ALA A 294 9.41 -8.59 -0.28
N GLY A 295 10.19 -7.55 0.04
CA GLY A 295 10.31 -6.32 -0.73
C GLY A 295 10.75 -6.57 -2.17
N ILE A 296 11.86 -7.30 -2.35
CA ILE A 296 12.39 -7.65 -3.69
C ILE A 296 11.35 -8.42 -4.50
N ILE A 297 10.74 -9.46 -3.90
CA ILE A 297 9.74 -10.28 -4.58
C ILE A 297 8.49 -9.46 -4.94
N ALA A 298 8.04 -8.55 -4.07
CA ALA A 298 6.90 -7.67 -4.33
C ALA A 298 7.16 -6.73 -5.51
N VAL A 299 8.38 -6.18 -5.61
CA VAL A 299 8.78 -5.31 -6.72
C VAL A 299 8.81 -6.09 -8.04
N ILE A 300 9.47 -7.25 -8.09
CA ILE A 300 9.52 -8.09 -9.29
C ILE A 300 8.10 -8.44 -9.76
N ARG A 301 7.25 -8.86 -8.82
CA ARG A 301 5.84 -9.20 -9.08
C ARG A 301 5.05 -8.00 -9.60
N GLY A 302 5.21 -6.83 -8.99
CA GLY A 302 4.51 -5.60 -9.38
C GLY A 302 4.92 -5.10 -10.75
N ILE A 303 6.20 -5.19 -11.11
CA ILE A 303 6.70 -4.89 -12.46
C ILE A 303 6.08 -5.85 -13.47
N VAL A 304 6.15 -7.17 -13.23
CA VAL A 304 5.61 -8.18 -14.16
C VAL A 304 4.11 -8.00 -14.37
N SER A 305 3.34 -7.77 -13.30
CA SER A 305 1.89 -7.52 -13.38
C SER A 305 1.56 -6.22 -14.14
N SER A 306 2.33 -5.15 -13.89
CA SER A 306 2.10 -3.85 -14.53
C SER A 306 2.44 -3.89 -16.02
N VAL A 307 3.58 -4.49 -16.39
CA VAL A 307 3.99 -4.69 -17.79
C VAL A 307 2.96 -5.54 -18.55
N ARG A 308 2.52 -6.66 -17.96
CA ARG A 308 1.50 -7.54 -18.57
C ARG A 308 0.15 -6.83 -18.75
N GLY A 309 -0.17 -5.90 -17.86
CA GLY A 309 -1.38 -5.08 -17.93
C GLY A 309 -1.27 -3.84 -18.82
N GLY A 310 -0.16 -3.63 -19.55
CA GLY A 310 0.05 -2.44 -20.39
C GLY A 310 0.27 -1.13 -19.60
N ARG A 311 0.53 -1.24 -18.30
CA ARG A 311 0.67 -0.13 -17.33
C ARG A 311 2.13 0.22 -17.12
N GLY A 312 2.74 0.76 -18.18
CA GLY A 312 4.19 1.07 -18.19
C GLY A 312 4.60 2.12 -17.16
N SER A 313 3.73 3.11 -16.92
CA SER A 313 4.01 4.20 -15.98
C SER A 313 4.12 3.68 -14.54
N GLU A 314 3.18 2.83 -14.13
CA GLU A 314 3.17 2.23 -12.80
C GLU A 314 4.29 1.22 -12.61
N ALA A 315 4.63 0.46 -13.65
CA ALA A 315 5.78 -0.44 -13.64
C ALA A 315 7.08 0.33 -13.37
N GLY A 316 7.24 1.50 -14.00
CA GLY A 316 8.40 2.36 -13.77
C GLY A 316 8.47 2.87 -12.33
N VAL A 317 7.36 3.33 -11.75
CA VAL A 317 7.35 3.76 -10.33
C VAL A 317 7.71 2.61 -9.38
N ILE A 318 7.19 1.40 -9.65
CA ILE A 318 7.48 0.22 -8.83
C ILE A 318 8.95 -0.17 -8.91
N ALA A 319 9.59 0.00 -10.07
CA ALA A 319 11.00 -0.32 -10.26
C ALA A 319 11.93 0.45 -9.30
N LEU A 320 11.62 1.73 -9.00
CA LEU A 320 12.41 2.53 -8.05
C LEU A 320 12.47 1.96 -6.63
N PHE A 321 11.57 1.03 -6.28
CA PHE A 321 11.61 0.37 -4.99
C PHE A 321 12.59 -0.80 -4.94
N LEU A 322 13.14 -1.26 -6.06
CA LEU A 322 14.11 -2.36 -6.08
C LEU A 322 15.41 -1.97 -5.34
N PRO A 323 16.07 -0.84 -5.62
CA PRO A 323 17.28 -0.48 -4.89
C PRO A 323 17.01 -0.22 -3.41
N ILE A 324 15.84 0.35 -3.09
CA ILE A 324 15.39 0.56 -1.71
C ILE A 324 15.25 -0.78 -0.97
N SER A 325 14.71 -1.81 -1.62
CA SER A 325 14.61 -3.15 -1.03
C SER A 325 15.97 -3.84 -0.83
N LEU A 326 16.95 -3.55 -1.70
CA LEU A 326 18.33 -4.04 -1.57
C LEU A 326 19.09 -3.33 -0.43
N ILE A 327 18.90 -2.02 -0.27
CA ILE A 327 19.42 -1.26 0.88
C ILE A 327 18.88 -1.85 2.18
N SER A 328 17.59 -2.20 2.23
CA SER A 328 17.03 -2.85 3.42
C SER A 328 17.70 -4.17 3.77
N LEU A 329 18.19 -4.90 2.77
CA LEU A 329 18.83 -6.21 2.95
C LEU A 329 20.31 -6.10 3.38
N GLU A 330 20.92 -4.91 3.22
CA GLU A 330 22.34 -4.66 3.54
C GLU A 330 22.67 -4.97 5.00
N SER A 331 21.73 -4.71 5.90
CA SER A 331 21.88 -5.01 7.33
C SER A 331 22.13 -6.50 7.61
N VAL A 332 21.55 -7.39 6.81
CA VAL A 332 21.68 -8.86 6.94
C VAL A 332 22.79 -9.40 6.04
N LEU A 333 22.88 -8.87 4.83
CA LEU A 333 23.83 -9.30 3.79
C LEU A 333 24.60 -8.07 3.30
N PRO A 334 25.82 -7.82 3.80
CA PRO A 334 26.62 -6.66 3.40
C PRO A 334 26.88 -6.56 1.89
N VAL A 335 26.84 -7.69 1.17
CA VAL A 335 26.96 -7.74 -0.30
C VAL A 335 25.80 -7.01 -1.00
N ALA A 336 24.66 -6.81 -0.32
CA ALA A 336 23.50 -6.10 -0.87
C ALA A 336 23.74 -4.59 -1.04
N GLY A 337 24.67 -3.97 -0.29
CA GLY A 337 25.03 -2.56 -0.45
C GLY A 337 25.54 -2.25 -1.86
N PRO A 338 26.65 -2.87 -2.32
CA PRO A 338 27.14 -2.73 -3.70
C PRO A 338 26.11 -3.16 -4.77
N LEU A 339 25.27 -4.15 -4.47
CA LEU A 339 24.18 -4.55 -5.38
C LEU A 339 23.11 -3.45 -5.52
N SER A 340 22.84 -2.69 -4.45
CA SER A 340 21.91 -1.56 -4.51
C SER A 340 22.47 -0.41 -5.34
N GLU A 341 23.76 -0.09 -5.20
CA GLU A 341 24.44 0.94 -6.00
C GLU A 341 24.43 0.58 -7.48
N THR A 342 24.77 -0.68 -7.80
CA THR A 342 24.72 -1.18 -9.18
C THR A 342 23.29 -1.21 -9.72
N ALA A 343 22.28 -1.56 -8.90
CA ALA A 343 20.88 -1.50 -9.30
C ALA A 343 20.45 -0.07 -9.67
N ILE A 344 20.84 0.95 -8.89
CA ILE A 344 20.56 2.37 -9.18
C ILE A 344 21.13 2.76 -10.55
N LEU A 345 22.40 2.41 -10.82
CA LEU A 345 23.05 2.73 -12.09
C LEU A 345 22.43 1.98 -13.27
N VAL A 346 22.07 0.71 -13.08
CA VAL A 346 21.40 -0.11 -14.11
C VAL A 346 20.01 0.43 -14.41
N GLU A 347 19.24 0.83 -13.40
CA GLU A 347 17.92 1.45 -13.60
C GLU A 347 18.03 2.79 -14.32
N LEU A 348 19.02 3.62 -13.96
CA LEU A 348 19.26 4.88 -14.65
C LEU A 348 19.59 4.64 -16.12
N ALA A 349 20.47 3.68 -16.42
CA ALA A 349 20.79 3.30 -17.79
C ALA A 349 19.56 2.74 -18.55
N LEU A 350 18.71 1.96 -17.86
CA LEU A 350 17.51 1.38 -18.45
C LEU A 350 16.45 2.43 -18.78
N PHE A 351 16.16 3.37 -17.87
CA PHE A 351 15.19 4.43 -18.12
C PHE A 351 15.70 5.45 -19.16
N THR A 352 16.99 5.77 -19.16
CA THR A 352 17.57 6.59 -20.25
C THR A 352 17.51 5.87 -21.60
N LEU A 353 17.74 4.56 -21.64
CA LEU A 353 17.57 3.75 -22.85
C LEU A 353 16.09 3.72 -23.31
N ILE A 354 15.14 3.60 -22.40
CA ILE A 354 13.70 3.64 -22.73
C ILE A 354 13.33 5.01 -23.34
N LEU A 355 13.86 6.12 -22.81
CA LEU A 355 13.66 7.45 -23.40
C LEU A 355 14.23 7.54 -24.81
N PHE A 356 15.45 7.04 -25.01
CA PHE A 356 16.07 6.99 -26.33
C PHE A 356 15.23 6.17 -27.31
N MET A 357 14.78 4.98 -26.90
CA MET A 357 13.89 4.16 -27.71
C MET A 357 12.54 4.82 -27.97
N GLY A 358 12.04 5.66 -27.04
CA GLY A 358 10.82 6.46 -27.20
C GLY A 358 10.91 7.53 -28.29
N VAL A 359 12.11 7.94 -28.70
CA VAL A 359 12.33 8.79 -29.88
C VAL A 359 12.03 8.01 -31.16
N LEU A 360 12.36 6.71 -31.20
CA LEU A 360 12.23 5.86 -32.38
C LEU A 360 10.87 5.16 -32.47
N ILE A 361 10.39 4.65 -31.34
CA ILE A 361 9.20 3.80 -31.21
C ILE A 361 8.18 4.49 -30.32
N ASP A 362 6.90 4.22 -30.56
CA ASP A 362 5.83 4.69 -29.68
C ASP A 362 5.84 3.90 -28.36
N LEU A 363 6.32 4.54 -27.30
CA LEU A 363 6.39 4.03 -25.92
C LEU A 363 5.65 4.98 -24.98
N ASP A 364 4.47 5.42 -25.41
CA ASP A 364 3.68 6.46 -24.76
C ASP A 364 3.38 6.21 -23.28
N SER A 365 3.20 4.95 -22.86
CA SER A 365 2.95 4.58 -21.46
C SER A 365 4.20 4.65 -20.57
N TRP A 366 5.40 4.60 -21.15
CA TRP A 366 6.66 4.60 -20.42
C TRP A 366 7.34 5.97 -20.41
N SER A 367 7.10 6.82 -21.42
CA SER A 367 7.88 8.05 -21.61
C SER A 367 7.89 8.96 -20.38
N VAL A 368 6.72 9.19 -19.77
CA VAL A 368 6.59 10.11 -18.63
C VAL A 368 7.27 9.54 -17.39
N SER A 369 7.01 8.27 -17.06
CA SER A 369 7.66 7.60 -15.93
C SER A 369 9.17 7.50 -16.13
N SER A 370 9.63 7.26 -17.36
CA SER A 370 11.05 7.16 -17.67
C SER A 370 11.80 8.48 -17.47
N VAL A 371 11.21 9.63 -17.84
CA VAL A 371 11.78 10.95 -17.52
C VAL A 371 11.83 11.17 -16.02
N GLN A 372 10.70 10.98 -15.32
CA GLN A 372 10.61 11.19 -13.88
C GLN A 372 11.61 10.32 -13.09
N ASN A 373 11.69 9.03 -13.44
CA ASN A 373 12.61 8.10 -12.80
C ASN A 373 14.07 8.45 -13.10
N SER A 374 14.38 8.84 -14.34
CA SER A 374 15.74 9.28 -14.69
C SER A 374 16.16 10.51 -13.89
N HIS A 375 15.26 11.47 -13.65
CA HIS A 375 15.57 12.63 -12.80
C HIS A 375 15.85 12.25 -11.35
N ILE A 376 15.00 11.39 -10.76
CA ILE A 376 15.18 10.90 -9.40
C ILE A 376 16.53 10.16 -9.29
N LEU A 377 16.81 9.25 -10.23
CA LEU A 377 18.02 8.43 -10.23
C LEU A 377 19.28 9.22 -10.55
N VAL A 378 19.25 10.22 -11.44
CA VAL A 378 20.40 11.13 -11.64
C VAL A 378 20.67 11.92 -10.38
N GLY A 379 19.62 12.47 -9.73
CA GLY A 379 19.78 13.17 -8.47
C GLY A 379 20.48 12.29 -7.42
N VAL A 380 19.93 11.10 -7.16
CA VAL A 380 20.49 10.16 -6.19
C VAL A 380 21.91 9.73 -6.57
N SER A 381 22.12 9.26 -7.80
CA SER A 381 23.42 8.77 -8.24
C SER A 381 24.50 9.85 -8.21
N SER A 382 24.19 11.11 -8.55
CA SER A 382 25.17 12.21 -8.58
C SER A 382 25.69 12.63 -7.21
N PHE A 383 24.91 12.40 -6.15
CA PHE A 383 25.31 12.73 -4.78
C PHE A 383 25.85 11.52 -4.02
N TYR A 384 25.38 10.32 -4.36
CA TYR A 384 25.67 9.11 -3.58
C TYR A 384 26.75 8.22 -4.20
N ILE A 385 26.83 8.13 -5.53
CA ILE A 385 27.66 7.12 -6.23
C ILE A 385 28.68 7.79 -7.18
N LEU A 386 28.18 8.68 -8.04
CA LEU A 386 28.92 9.39 -9.07
C LEU A 386 29.36 10.78 -8.57
N SER A 387 30.19 11.46 -9.35
CA SER A 387 30.47 12.88 -9.12
C SER A 387 29.38 13.76 -9.72
N VAL A 388 29.21 14.96 -9.16
CA VAL A 388 28.26 15.96 -9.66
C VAL A 388 28.56 16.34 -11.12
N GLU A 389 29.84 16.35 -11.53
CA GLU A 389 30.26 16.57 -12.92
C GLU A 389 29.64 15.55 -13.88
N VAL A 390 29.72 14.26 -13.55
CA VAL A 390 29.12 13.20 -14.37
C VAL A 390 27.60 13.33 -14.37
N GLY A 391 27.01 13.66 -13.22
CA GLY A 391 25.58 13.94 -13.07
C GLY A 391 25.06 14.99 -14.04
N VAL A 392 25.77 16.12 -14.17
CA VAL A 392 25.42 17.20 -15.10
C VAL A 392 25.44 16.71 -16.55
N ILE A 393 26.44 15.93 -16.95
CA ILE A 393 26.53 15.38 -18.32
C ILE A 393 25.35 14.44 -18.60
N VAL A 394 25.00 13.57 -17.64
CA VAL A 394 23.84 12.67 -17.79
C VAL A 394 22.53 13.47 -17.86
N LEU A 395 22.40 14.56 -17.10
CA LEU A 395 21.23 15.46 -17.16
C LEU A 395 21.10 16.12 -18.53
N ILE A 396 22.20 16.58 -19.15
CA ILE A 396 22.21 17.08 -20.54
C ILE A 396 21.75 16.00 -21.53
N CYS A 397 22.19 14.75 -21.33
CA CYS A 397 21.75 13.64 -22.17
C CYS A 397 20.24 13.40 -22.03
N ILE A 398 19.71 13.36 -20.81
CA ILE A 398 18.27 13.22 -20.54
C ILE A 398 17.49 14.40 -21.16
N SER A 399 18.00 15.61 -21.01
CA SER A 399 17.44 16.83 -21.60
C SER A 399 17.29 16.70 -23.12
N THR A 400 18.36 16.28 -23.79
CA THR A 400 18.38 16.06 -25.25
C THR A 400 17.35 15.00 -25.67
N LEU A 401 17.25 13.89 -24.93
CA LEU A 401 16.29 12.82 -25.21
C LEU A 401 14.84 13.25 -24.99
N ALA A 402 14.54 13.90 -23.86
CA ALA A 402 13.21 14.39 -23.55
C ALA A 402 12.75 15.46 -24.57
N TRP A 403 13.64 16.40 -24.91
CA TRP A 403 13.32 17.45 -25.88
C TRP A 403 13.12 16.90 -27.29
N SER A 404 14.01 16.01 -27.75
CA SER A 404 13.89 15.36 -29.06
C SER A 404 12.62 14.51 -29.18
N GLN A 405 12.27 13.75 -28.13
CA GLN A 405 10.99 13.03 -28.06
C GLN A 405 9.80 14.00 -28.08
N GLY A 406 9.89 15.12 -27.36
CA GLY A 406 8.85 16.16 -27.34
C GLY A 406 8.59 16.79 -28.70
N ILE A 407 9.63 17.01 -29.51
CA ILE A 407 9.51 17.56 -30.87
C ILE A 407 8.91 16.52 -31.83
N THR A 408 9.43 15.29 -31.81
CA THR A 408 9.01 14.23 -32.75
C THR A 408 7.59 13.74 -32.49
N ARG A 409 7.12 13.78 -31.24
CA ARG A 409 5.77 13.34 -30.82
C ARG A 409 4.79 14.47 -30.54
N LEU A 410 5.17 15.73 -30.82
CA LEU A 410 4.35 16.92 -30.55
C LEU A 410 3.86 17.01 -29.08
N ARG A 411 4.66 16.54 -28.13
CA ARG A 411 4.33 16.56 -26.70
C ARG A 411 4.88 17.82 -26.06
N ARG A 412 4.01 18.81 -25.82
CA ARG A 412 4.39 20.08 -25.17
C ARG A 412 5.07 19.88 -23.81
N GLY A 413 4.58 18.94 -23.00
CA GLY A 413 5.17 18.64 -21.68
C GLY A 413 6.66 18.25 -21.77
N LEU A 414 7.01 17.32 -22.65
CA LEU A 414 8.39 16.85 -22.81
C LEU A 414 9.33 17.95 -23.36
N ARG A 415 8.83 18.82 -24.24
CA ARG A 415 9.61 19.99 -24.72
C ARG A 415 9.97 20.95 -23.59
N ILE A 416 9.00 21.22 -22.70
CA ILE A 416 9.21 22.10 -21.54
C ILE A 416 10.18 21.45 -20.56
N THR A 417 10.02 20.15 -20.27
CA THR A 417 10.91 19.43 -19.36
C THR A 417 12.36 19.43 -19.86
N GLY A 418 12.58 19.15 -21.16
CA GLY A 418 13.93 19.25 -21.73
C GLY A 418 14.54 20.64 -21.60
N LEU A 419 13.78 21.71 -21.89
CA LEU A 419 14.29 23.07 -21.70
C LEU A 419 14.67 23.37 -20.22
N ILE A 420 13.88 22.87 -19.27
CA ILE A 420 14.15 23.01 -17.83
C ILE A 420 15.45 22.26 -17.48
N ASP A 421 15.60 21.01 -17.92
CA ASP A 421 16.78 20.19 -17.66
C ASP A 421 18.05 20.83 -18.23
N PHE A 422 18.01 21.33 -19.47
CA PHE A 422 19.10 22.08 -20.09
C PHE A 422 19.51 23.29 -19.25
N SER A 423 18.52 24.10 -18.82
CA SER A 423 18.78 25.28 -18.00
C SER A 423 19.38 24.93 -16.63
N LEU A 424 18.89 23.86 -16.00
CA LEU A 424 19.35 23.38 -14.72
C LEU A 424 20.78 22.82 -14.84
N ALA A 425 21.06 22.02 -15.86
CA ALA A 425 22.38 21.49 -16.15
C ALA A 425 23.41 22.61 -16.41
N ALA A 426 23.02 23.67 -17.14
CA ALA A 426 23.88 24.82 -17.37
C ALA A 426 24.21 25.56 -16.06
N VAL A 427 23.21 25.84 -15.23
CA VAL A 427 23.42 26.53 -13.93
C VAL A 427 24.29 25.69 -13.01
N ILE A 428 23.97 24.41 -12.80
CA ILE A 428 24.74 23.51 -11.93
C ILE A 428 26.15 23.32 -12.48
N GLY A 429 26.30 23.12 -13.79
CA GLY A 429 27.61 22.97 -14.43
C GLY A 429 28.52 24.19 -14.26
N ILE A 430 27.96 25.40 -14.37
CA ILE A 430 28.68 26.66 -14.08
C ILE A 430 29.03 26.75 -12.60
N MET A 431 28.15 26.35 -11.67
CA MET A 431 28.45 26.34 -10.24
C MET A 431 29.61 25.38 -9.90
N VAL A 432 29.64 24.19 -10.50
CA VAL A 432 30.76 23.24 -10.36
C VAL A 432 32.05 23.83 -10.93
N TRP A 433 31.97 24.50 -12.08
CA TRP A 433 33.11 25.21 -12.64
C TRP A 433 33.62 26.31 -11.70
N LEU A 434 32.74 27.14 -11.12
CA LEU A 434 33.13 28.17 -10.17
C LEU A 434 33.85 27.60 -8.93
N SER A 435 33.50 26.38 -8.53
CA SER A 435 34.16 25.71 -7.40
C SER A 435 35.54 25.15 -7.76
N THR A 436 35.75 24.66 -8.98
CA THR A 436 36.97 23.94 -9.38
C THR A 436 37.92 24.77 -10.25
N MET A 437 37.40 25.83 -10.89
CA MET A 437 38.05 26.67 -11.91
C MET A 437 38.78 25.86 -12.99
N SER A 438 38.28 24.66 -13.30
CA SER A 438 38.94 23.74 -14.23
C SER A 438 38.60 24.06 -15.69
N SER A 439 39.63 24.30 -16.50
CA SER A 439 39.45 24.63 -17.93
C SER A 439 38.91 23.45 -18.75
N SER A 440 39.28 22.21 -18.39
CA SER A 440 38.79 21.00 -19.03
C SER A 440 37.29 20.81 -18.85
N TRP A 441 36.76 21.04 -17.65
CA TRP A 441 35.34 20.96 -17.36
C TRP A 441 34.53 22.01 -18.11
N LEU A 442 34.99 23.27 -18.13
CA LEU A 442 34.29 24.34 -18.84
C LEU A 442 34.18 24.04 -20.34
N LEU A 443 35.26 23.51 -20.93
CA LEU A 443 35.26 23.09 -22.33
C LEU A 443 34.28 21.94 -22.56
N ALA A 444 34.28 20.92 -21.70
CA ALA A 444 33.34 19.80 -21.79
C ALA A 444 31.89 20.30 -21.71
N LEU A 445 31.56 21.08 -20.67
CA LEU A 445 30.23 21.63 -20.42
C LEU A 445 29.72 22.43 -21.63
N THR A 446 30.50 23.38 -22.12
CA THR A 446 30.11 24.23 -23.26
C THR A 446 29.96 23.44 -24.55
N THR A 447 30.79 22.42 -24.77
CA THR A 447 30.69 21.53 -25.94
C THR A 447 29.40 20.73 -25.90
N PHE A 448 29.07 20.13 -24.75
CA PHE A 448 27.84 19.34 -24.58
C PHE A 448 26.58 20.20 -24.72
N LEU A 449 26.53 21.38 -24.10
CA LEU A 449 25.41 22.31 -24.23
C LEU A 449 25.23 22.80 -25.69
N SER A 450 26.33 23.10 -26.39
CA SER A 450 26.29 23.50 -27.79
C SER A 450 25.80 22.36 -28.69
N ALA A 451 26.23 21.12 -28.42
CA ALA A 451 25.80 19.96 -29.18
C ALA A 451 24.30 19.68 -29.02
N GLU A 452 23.77 19.78 -27.80
CA GLU A 452 22.34 19.63 -27.52
C GLU A 452 21.51 20.67 -28.30
N LEU A 453 21.87 21.95 -28.22
CA LEU A 453 21.17 23.01 -28.95
C LEU A 453 21.20 22.78 -30.46
N ALA A 454 22.32 22.31 -31.02
CA ALA A 454 22.41 21.99 -32.43
C ALA A 454 21.42 20.88 -32.85
N VAL A 455 21.30 19.82 -32.05
CA VAL A 455 20.36 18.72 -32.30
C VAL A 455 18.90 19.21 -32.24
N VAL A 456 18.57 19.99 -31.20
CA VAL A 456 17.22 20.53 -30.99
C VAL A 456 16.82 21.49 -32.12
N LEU A 457 17.72 22.39 -32.51
CA LEU A 457 17.49 23.34 -33.61
C LEU A 457 17.25 22.60 -34.92
N TRP A 458 18.07 21.60 -35.23
CA TRP A 458 17.90 20.79 -36.44
C TRP A 458 16.56 20.04 -36.46
N LEU A 459 16.18 19.41 -35.35
CA LEU A 459 14.89 18.72 -35.22
C LEU A 459 13.71 19.68 -35.37
N SER A 460 13.78 20.86 -34.73
CA SER A 460 12.75 21.90 -34.79
C SER A 460 12.53 22.43 -36.22
N GLN A 461 13.61 22.69 -36.95
CA GLN A 461 13.53 23.11 -38.36
C GLN A 461 12.89 22.03 -39.25
N ARG A 462 13.18 20.75 -38.99
CA ARG A 462 12.62 19.63 -39.76
C ARG A 462 11.12 19.45 -39.54
N SER A 463 10.62 19.71 -38.33
CA SER A 463 9.21 19.52 -37.95
C SER A 463 8.38 20.81 -37.96
N MET A 464 8.93 21.92 -38.45
CA MET A 464 8.34 23.27 -38.39
C MET A 464 6.88 23.32 -38.88
N LYS A 465 6.54 22.64 -39.98
CA LYS A 465 5.17 22.61 -40.55
C LYS A 465 4.14 21.89 -39.67
N GLN A 466 4.58 20.96 -38.82
CA GLN A 466 3.70 20.20 -37.93
C GLN A 466 3.50 20.90 -36.59
N ILE A 467 4.48 21.70 -36.16
CA ILE A 467 4.43 22.46 -34.90
C ILE A 467 3.55 23.70 -35.04
N GLU A 468 3.40 24.28 -36.23
CA GLU A 468 2.60 25.51 -36.45
C GLU A 468 1.07 25.27 -36.36
N ILE A 469 0.63 24.00 -36.35
CA ILE A 469 -0.79 23.59 -36.31
C ILE A 469 -1.23 23.23 -34.88
N ASP A 470 -0.30 23.07 -33.94
CA ASP A 470 -0.46 22.64 -32.54
C ASP A 470 -0.12 23.79 -31.57
#